data_AF-A0A1Z4KRZ6-F1
#
_entry.id   AF-A0A1Z4KRZ6-F1
#
_cell.length_a   1.000
_cell.length_b   1.000
_cell.length_c   1.000
_cell.angle_alpha   90.00
_cell.angle_beta   90.00
_cell.angle_gamma   90.00
#
_symmetry.space_group_name_H-M   'P 1'
#
loop_
_entity.id
_entity.type
_entity.pdbx_description
1 polymer ?
#
loop_
_entity_poly.entity_id
_entity_poly.type
_entity_poly.pdbx_seq_one_letter_code
_entity_poly.pdbx_strand_id
1 'polypeptide(L)'
;MVPGGVMCAPTLTDITRAWAILEYFRTNWLEPVWLGCSLERYEEIQTYDDFMDWLEADIKHRESDLGFYWRMGLDIGLDRYGAGVGKYVSWGYLPHEDKYQKPTIEGRNAAMIMKSGVYDSFENTHTLMDHTFARENTTHAWYDEGNADVHPFDRTTKPTQKNTKDFKNAYSWSTAVLHQDFGRLEVGPLARQLVAGGQHGESWQHYDGFILDAFQKMGGASIHLRQLARVHEIVKLYRQAERCLREFVLNDPWYIKPKEKDGRGWGATEASRGSLCHWIDIEGGKIKNYQVIAATTWNVGPRDSEGVRGPIEEALIGTPIEDSRDPVEVGHVARSFDSCLVCTVHAHDAKTGEELARFRTA
;
A
#
# COMPACT_ATOMS: atom_id res chain seq x y z
N MET A 1 15.60 -9.10 -11.08
CA MET A 1 14.48 -9.57 -11.92
C MET A 1 14.73 -9.15 -13.35
N VAL A 2 14.19 -9.88 -14.31
CA VAL A 2 14.17 -9.54 -15.74
C VAL A 2 12.80 -9.89 -16.32
N PRO A 3 12.37 -9.30 -17.44
CA PRO A 3 11.20 -9.80 -18.16
C PRO A 3 11.34 -11.31 -18.39
N GLY A 4 10.36 -12.09 -17.92
CA GLY A 4 10.39 -13.56 -17.99
C GLY A 4 10.84 -14.29 -16.71
N GLY A 5 11.29 -13.59 -15.66
CA GLY A 5 11.57 -14.22 -14.36
C GLY A 5 12.69 -13.56 -13.53
N VAL A 6 13.52 -14.39 -12.89
CA VAL A 6 14.69 -13.94 -12.11
C VAL A 6 15.98 -14.17 -12.90
N MET A 7 17.12 -13.66 -12.40
CA MET A 7 18.42 -13.75 -13.10
C MET A 7 19.22 -15.01 -12.75
N CYS A 8 18.91 -15.64 -11.62
CA CYS A 8 19.54 -16.86 -11.14
C CYS A 8 18.53 -17.70 -10.36
N ALA A 9 18.69 -19.02 -10.42
CA ALA A 9 17.98 -19.93 -9.54
C ALA A 9 18.53 -19.82 -8.10
N PRO A 10 17.68 -19.76 -7.08
CA PRO A 10 18.08 -19.99 -5.70
C PRO A 10 18.74 -21.35 -5.53
N THR A 11 19.82 -21.42 -4.76
CA THR A 11 20.46 -22.68 -4.37
C THR A 11 19.82 -23.25 -3.10
N LEU A 12 20.04 -24.55 -2.80
CA LEU A 12 19.62 -25.12 -1.52
C LEU A 12 20.18 -24.32 -0.33
N THR A 13 21.42 -23.83 -0.43
CA THR A 13 22.04 -22.99 0.60
C THR A 13 21.30 -21.66 0.79
N ASP A 14 20.74 -21.09 -0.27
CA ASP A 14 19.95 -19.86 -0.18
C ASP A 14 18.60 -20.12 0.48
N ILE A 15 17.93 -21.22 0.12
CA ILE A 15 16.66 -21.63 0.74
C ILE A 15 16.85 -21.94 2.24
N THR A 16 17.89 -22.70 2.60
CA THR A 16 18.20 -22.99 4.02
C THR A 16 18.51 -21.73 4.82
N ARG A 17 19.24 -20.77 4.23
CA ARG A 17 19.50 -19.47 4.87
C ARG A 17 18.23 -18.64 5.04
N ALA A 18 17.36 -18.62 4.03
CA ALA A 18 16.08 -17.91 4.10
C ALA A 18 15.19 -18.49 5.22
N TRP A 19 15.12 -19.82 5.34
CA TRP A 19 14.46 -20.50 6.47
C TRP A 19 15.02 -20.07 7.82
N ALA A 20 16.36 -20.08 7.98
CA ALA A 20 17.00 -19.70 9.23
C ALA A 20 16.69 -18.24 9.61
N ILE A 21 16.68 -17.32 8.65
CA ILE A 21 16.33 -15.91 8.89
C ILE A 21 14.86 -15.76 9.29
N LEU A 22 13.96 -16.45 8.58
CA LEU A 22 12.53 -16.40 8.86
C LEU A 22 12.22 -16.94 10.27
N GLU A 23 12.79 -18.10 10.61
CA GLU A 23 12.63 -18.72 11.93
C GLU A 23 13.28 -17.89 13.04
N TYR A 24 14.45 -17.29 12.78
CA TYR A 24 15.08 -16.38 13.73
C TYR A 24 14.16 -15.19 14.03
N PHE A 25 13.59 -14.57 12.99
CA PHE A 25 12.65 -13.46 13.13
C PHE A 25 11.41 -13.86 13.96
N ARG A 26 10.82 -15.03 13.70
CA ARG A 26 9.69 -15.54 14.49
C ARG A 26 10.04 -15.73 15.96
N THR A 27 11.07 -16.53 16.20
CA THR A 27 11.39 -17.06 17.53
C THR A 27 12.12 -16.07 18.44
N ASN A 28 12.71 -15.01 17.88
CA ASN A 28 13.45 -14.02 18.67
C ASN A 28 12.74 -12.67 18.78
N TRP A 29 11.81 -12.35 17.86
CA TRP A 29 11.13 -11.06 17.86
C TRP A 29 9.61 -11.19 17.79
N LEU A 30 9.07 -11.78 16.71
CA LEU A 30 7.63 -11.72 16.45
C LEU A 30 6.81 -12.36 17.58
N GLU A 31 7.12 -13.58 17.97
CA GLU A 31 6.38 -14.28 19.03
C GLU A 31 6.71 -13.76 20.44
N PRO A 32 7.98 -13.75 20.90
CA PRO A 32 8.27 -13.45 22.30
C PRO A 32 8.23 -11.96 22.67
N VAL A 33 8.51 -11.07 21.72
CA VAL A 33 8.61 -9.62 21.98
C VAL A 33 7.35 -8.92 21.49
N TRP A 34 6.99 -9.15 20.22
CA TRP A 34 5.93 -8.39 19.58
C TRP A 34 4.53 -8.85 20.00
N LEU A 35 4.25 -10.16 19.90
CA LEU A 35 2.94 -10.73 20.21
C LEU A 35 2.83 -11.12 21.69
N GLY A 36 3.89 -11.69 22.27
CA GLY A 36 3.84 -12.30 23.61
C GLY A 36 3.24 -13.71 23.61
N CYS A 37 2.98 -14.29 22.44
CA CYS A 37 2.43 -15.64 22.25
C CYS A 37 2.92 -16.25 20.94
N SER A 38 2.56 -17.52 20.69
CA SER A 38 2.80 -18.12 19.37
C SER A 38 1.95 -17.48 18.28
N LEU A 39 2.39 -17.63 17.03
CA LEU A 39 1.60 -17.18 15.88
C LEU A 39 0.22 -17.83 15.84
N GLU A 40 0.14 -19.13 16.12
CA GLU A 40 -1.12 -19.87 16.09
C GLU A 40 -2.13 -19.29 17.09
N ARG A 41 -1.69 -18.90 18.29
CA ARG A 41 -2.58 -18.28 19.28
C ARG A 41 -3.05 -16.88 18.85
N TYR A 42 -2.18 -16.10 18.21
CA TYR A 42 -2.57 -14.78 17.71
C TYR A 42 -3.55 -14.88 16.52
N GLU A 43 -3.39 -15.88 15.66
CA GLU A 43 -4.26 -16.13 14.51
C GLU A 43 -5.70 -16.52 14.91
N GLU A 44 -5.94 -16.92 16.16
CA GLU A 44 -7.29 -17.15 16.69
C GLU A 44 -8.10 -15.86 16.85
N ILE A 45 -7.46 -14.68 16.80
CA ILE A 45 -8.11 -13.38 16.85
C ILE A 45 -8.78 -13.10 15.50
N GLN A 46 -10.11 -13.07 15.47
CA GLN A 46 -10.88 -12.82 14.25
C GLN A 46 -11.73 -11.54 14.34
N THR A 47 -11.92 -11.01 15.54
CA THR A 47 -12.73 -9.82 15.83
C THR A 47 -12.02 -8.91 16.85
N TYR A 48 -12.50 -7.68 16.97
CA TYR A 48 -12.08 -6.74 18.00
C TYR A 48 -12.24 -7.32 19.41
N ASP A 49 -13.35 -8.03 19.67
CA ASP A 49 -13.58 -8.62 21.00
C ASP A 49 -12.58 -9.74 21.29
N ASP A 50 -12.29 -10.59 20.30
CA ASP A 50 -11.25 -11.62 20.45
C ASP A 50 -9.88 -10.99 20.78
N PHE A 51 -9.58 -9.83 20.20
CA PHE A 51 -8.33 -9.11 20.47
C PHE A 51 -8.31 -8.56 21.89
N MET A 52 -9.42 -8.01 22.38
CA MET A 52 -9.52 -7.51 23.75
C MET A 52 -9.44 -8.66 24.76
N ASP A 53 -10.10 -9.79 24.48
CA ASP A 53 -10.01 -11.00 25.29
C ASP A 53 -8.58 -11.57 25.27
N TRP A 54 -7.92 -11.58 24.11
CA TRP A 54 -6.53 -11.98 23.98
C TRP A 54 -5.61 -11.10 24.82
N LEU A 55 -5.80 -9.77 24.80
CA LEU A 55 -4.98 -8.81 25.53
C LEU A 55 -5.01 -9.05 27.04
N GLU A 56 -6.17 -9.42 27.59
CA GLU A 56 -6.37 -9.64 29.03
C GLU A 56 -6.16 -11.10 29.47
N ALA A 57 -6.06 -12.05 28.52
CA ALA A 57 -5.96 -13.47 28.82
C ALA A 57 -4.63 -13.90 29.47
N ASP A 58 -3.52 -13.22 29.17
CA ASP A 58 -2.19 -13.52 29.73
C ASP A 58 -1.37 -12.24 29.89
N ILE A 59 -0.63 -12.14 31.00
CA ILE A 59 0.26 -11.00 31.25
C ILE A 59 1.30 -10.82 30.14
N LYS A 60 1.72 -11.90 29.47
CA LYS A 60 2.66 -11.84 28.35
C LYS A 60 2.07 -11.16 27.12
N HIS A 61 0.76 -11.32 26.86
CA HIS A 61 0.09 -10.61 25.76
C HIS A 61 -0.02 -9.12 26.11
N ARG A 62 -0.41 -8.83 27.35
CA ARG A 62 -0.60 -7.46 27.84
C ARG A 62 0.69 -6.64 27.86
N GLU A 63 1.81 -7.28 28.20
CA GLU A 63 3.14 -6.66 28.30
C GLU A 63 4.02 -6.91 27.07
N SER A 64 3.50 -7.51 25.99
CA SER A 64 4.18 -7.53 24.69
C SER A 64 4.18 -6.12 24.06
N ASP A 65 5.02 -5.90 23.05
CA ASP A 65 5.06 -4.60 22.36
C ASP A 65 3.70 -4.26 21.72
N LEU A 66 2.96 -5.24 21.21
CA LEU A 66 1.61 -5.03 20.67
C LEU A 66 0.61 -4.67 21.77
N GLY A 67 0.63 -5.37 22.90
CA GLY A 67 -0.25 -5.07 24.03
C GLY A 67 0.06 -3.72 24.69
N PHE A 68 1.34 -3.38 24.80
CA PHE A 68 1.80 -2.07 25.24
C PHE A 68 1.37 -0.97 24.26
N TYR A 69 1.61 -1.17 22.95
CA TYR A 69 1.21 -0.24 21.90
C TYR A 69 -0.29 0.05 21.93
N TRP A 70 -1.11 -1.01 22.05
CA TRP A 70 -2.56 -0.87 22.12
C TRP A 70 -2.97 0.03 23.29
N ARG A 71 -2.56 -0.33 24.50
CA ARG A 71 -2.92 0.41 25.73
C ARG A 71 -2.42 1.85 25.70
N MET A 72 -1.14 2.05 25.39
CA MET A 72 -0.53 3.39 25.36
C MET A 72 -1.13 4.25 24.24
N GLY A 73 -1.36 3.67 23.07
CA GLY A 73 -1.92 4.38 21.93
C GLY A 73 -3.32 4.93 22.20
N LEU A 74 -4.16 4.16 22.90
CA LEU A 74 -5.49 4.62 23.33
C LEU A 74 -5.42 5.64 24.47
N ASP A 75 -4.49 5.46 25.42
CA ASP A 75 -4.29 6.40 26.54
C ASP A 75 -3.95 7.81 26.05
N ILE A 76 -3.04 7.91 25.08
CA ILE A 76 -2.66 9.20 24.47
C ILE A 76 -3.59 9.65 23.32
N GLY A 77 -4.64 8.88 23.02
CA GLY A 77 -5.69 9.28 22.08
C GLY A 77 -5.35 9.16 20.59
N LEU A 78 -4.43 8.27 20.18
CA LEU A 78 -4.10 8.03 18.75
C LEU A 78 -5.29 7.47 17.94
N ASP A 79 -6.32 6.99 18.61
CA ASP A 79 -7.58 6.53 18.04
C ASP A 79 -8.52 7.68 17.65
N ARG A 80 -8.28 8.90 18.14
CA ARG A 80 -9.25 10.01 18.07
C ARG A 80 -9.08 10.94 16.87
N TYR A 81 -8.04 10.74 16.06
CA TYR A 81 -7.73 11.61 14.93
C TYR A 81 -7.01 10.87 13.80
N GLY A 82 -6.93 11.53 12.64
CA GLY A 82 -6.28 10.98 11.46
C GLY A 82 -7.20 10.18 10.52
N ALA A 83 -8.52 10.36 10.49
CA ALA A 83 -9.41 9.46 9.75
C ALA A 83 -9.13 9.35 8.23
N GLY A 84 -8.76 10.44 7.57
CA GLY A 84 -8.51 10.43 6.12
C GLY A 84 -9.81 10.46 5.31
N VAL A 85 -9.79 9.90 4.10
CA VAL A 85 -10.88 10.06 3.10
C VAL A 85 -12.02 9.04 3.21
N GLY A 86 -11.91 8.04 4.10
CA GLY A 86 -12.97 7.05 4.33
C GLY A 86 -13.19 6.04 3.18
N LYS A 87 -12.34 6.04 2.16
CA LYS A 87 -12.38 5.07 1.06
C LYS A 87 -10.99 4.54 0.79
N TYR A 88 -10.91 3.27 0.45
CA TYR A 88 -9.65 2.52 0.49
C TYR A 88 -9.50 1.63 -0.74
N VAL A 89 -8.27 1.47 -1.24
CA VAL A 89 -8.02 0.61 -2.41
C VAL A 89 -6.81 -0.28 -2.24
N SER A 90 -6.89 -1.47 -2.82
CA SER A 90 -5.76 -2.34 -3.07
C SER A 90 -5.81 -2.92 -4.48
N TRP A 91 -4.65 -3.01 -5.13
CA TRP A 91 -4.49 -3.77 -6.37
C TRP A 91 -4.43 -5.28 -6.15
N GLY A 92 -4.38 -5.76 -4.90
CA GLY A 92 -4.08 -7.15 -4.63
C GLY A 92 -2.62 -7.53 -4.95
N TYR A 93 -2.13 -8.57 -4.30
CA TYR A 93 -0.72 -8.95 -4.35
C TYR A 93 -0.54 -10.43 -4.02
N LEU A 94 0.71 -10.92 -4.16
CA LEU A 94 1.09 -12.33 -4.11
C LEU A 94 0.39 -13.16 -5.20
N PRO A 95 1.04 -13.38 -6.35
CA PRO A 95 0.45 -14.21 -7.39
C PRO A 95 0.25 -15.65 -6.90
N HIS A 96 -0.89 -16.23 -7.21
CA HIS A 96 -1.15 -17.65 -7.00
C HIS A 96 -0.35 -18.45 -8.01
N GLU A 97 0.34 -19.48 -7.51
CA GLU A 97 1.25 -20.35 -8.25
C GLU A 97 0.62 -20.92 -9.52
N ASP A 98 -0.57 -21.51 -9.47
CA ASP A 98 -1.22 -22.07 -10.66
C ASP A 98 -1.92 -21.03 -11.55
N LYS A 99 -2.53 -20.00 -10.94
CA LYS A 99 -3.43 -19.07 -11.64
C LYS A 99 -2.68 -17.95 -12.37
N TYR A 100 -1.46 -17.63 -11.94
CA TYR A 100 -0.66 -16.56 -12.52
C TYR A 100 0.39 -17.03 -13.55
N GLN A 101 0.28 -18.26 -14.05
CA GLN A 101 1.21 -18.81 -15.06
C GLN A 101 1.09 -18.17 -16.45
N LYS A 102 -0.06 -17.57 -16.76
CA LYS A 102 -0.32 -16.85 -18.02
C LYS A 102 -1.00 -15.51 -17.71
N PRO A 103 -0.28 -14.54 -17.15
CA PRO A 103 -0.88 -13.31 -16.67
C PRO A 103 -1.47 -12.51 -17.84
N THR A 104 -2.73 -12.11 -17.69
CA THR A 104 -3.39 -11.07 -18.50
C THR A 104 -3.85 -9.95 -17.58
N ILE A 105 -4.16 -8.79 -18.14
CA ILE A 105 -4.68 -7.65 -17.36
C ILE A 105 -6.01 -8.05 -16.71
N GLU A 106 -6.92 -8.64 -17.50
CA GLU A 106 -8.27 -9.02 -17.09
C GLU A 106 -8.27 -10.16 -16.06
N GLY A 107 -7.35 -11.13 -16.22
CA GLY A 107 -7.24 -12.29 -15.34
C GLY A 107 -6.45 -12.03 -14.05
N ARG A 108 -5.76 -10.89 -13.94
CA ARG A 108 -4.83 -10.63 -12.82
C ARG A 108 -5.52 -10.68 -11.47
N ASN A 109 -6.67 -10.02 -11.34
CA ASN A 109 -7.37 -9.90 -10.05
C ASN A 109 -7.76 -11.27 -9.48
N ALA A 110 -8.29 -12.15 -10.33
CA ALA A 110 -8.63 -13.54 -9.99
C ALA A 110 -7.40 -14.48 -9.97
N ALA A 111 -6.18 -13.94 -9.95
CA ALA A 111 -4.96 -14.73 -9.85
C ALA A 111 -4.05 -14.27 -8.70
N MET A 112 -4.42 -13.23 -7.96
CA MET A 112 -3.73 -12.82 -6.73
C MET A 112 -4.32 -13.52 -5.51
N ILE A 113 -3.49 -14.02 -4.60
CA ILE A 113 -3.91 -14.60 -3.30
C ILE A 113 -4.55 -13.53 -2.43
N MET A 114 -3.90 -12.38 -2.34
CA MET A 114 -4.43 -11.22 -1.63
C MET A 114 -5.27 -10.43 -2.62
N LYS A 115 -6.58 -10.37 -2.35
CA LYS A 115 -7.57 -9.84 -3.30
C LYS A 115 -7.41 -8.34 -3.54
N SER A 116 -7.75 -7.93 -4.76
CA SER A 116 -7.89 -6.52 -5.13
C SER A 116 -9.28 -6.01 -4.77
N GLY A 117 -9.44 -4.71 -4.54
CA GLY A 117 -10.75 -4.11 -4.37
C GLY A 117 -10.70 -2.67 -3.92
N VAL A 118 -11.88 -2.04 -3.92
CA VAL A 118 -12.18 -0.78 -3.27
C VAL A 118 -13.12 -1.09 -2.10
N TYR A 119 -12.83 -0.52 -0.93
CA TYR A 119 -13.74 -0.50 0.20
C TYR A 119 -14.22 0.94 0.44
N ASP A 120 -15.53 1.15 0.33
CA ASP A 120 -16.20 2.41 0.68
C ASP A 120 -16.81 2.28 2.06
N SER A 121 -16.26 3.00 3.06
CA SER A 121 -16.73 2.90 4.44
C SER A 121 -18.04 3.64 4.71
N PHE A 122 -18.46 4.55 3.83
CA PHE A 122 -19.72 5.28 4.00
C PHE A 122 -20.91 4.38 3.68
N GLU A 123 -20.79 3.60 2.60
CA GLU A 123 -21.82 2.65 2.16
C GLU A 123 -21.58 1.23 2.68
N ASN A 124 -20.41 0.98 3.28
CA ASN A 124 -19.94 -0.34 3.73
C ASN A 124 -19.98 -1.38 2.59
N THR A 125 -19.41 -1.01 1.45
CA THR A 125 -19.40 -1.87 0.24
C THR A 125 -17.99 -2.20 -0.20
N HIS A 126 -17.82 -3.41 -0.74
CA HIS A 126 -16.61 -3.84 -1.43
C HIS A 126 -16.88 -4.05 -2.91
N THR A 127 -16.04 -3.48 -3.76
CA THR A 127 -16.10 -3.66 -5.22
C THR A 127 -14.73 -4.04 -5.76
N LEU A 128 -14.70 -4.67 -6.93
CA LEU A 128 -13.44 -5.01 -7.57
C LEU A 128 -12.79 -3.74 -8.16
N MET A 129 -11.49 -3.57 -7.94
CA MET A 129 -10.73 -2.47 -8.53
C MET A 129 -10.26 -2.85 -9.94
N ASP A 130 -10.52 -1.98 -10.91
CA ASP A 130 -10.05 -2.10 -12.29
C ASP A 130 -9.08 -0.97 -12.63
N HIS A 131 -8.01 -1.28 -13.37
CA HIS A 131 -7.01 -0.30 -13.74
C HIS A 131 -7.56 0.87 -14.56
N THR A 132 -8.61 0.61 -15.35
CA THR A 132 -9.26 1.59 -16.22
C THR A 132 -9.93 2.71 -15.44
N PHE A 133 -10.15 2.55 -14.13
CA PHE A 133 -10.71 3.59 -13.27
C PHE A 133 -9.67 4.55 -12.68
N ALA A 134 -8.37 4.24 -12.76
CA ALA A 134 -7.33 5.12 -12.21
C ALA A 134 -7.19 6.40 -13.04
N ARG A 135 -7.18 7.56 -12.37
CA ARG A 135 -6.94 8.87 -12.98
C ARG A 135 -5.84 9.61 -12.21
N GLU A 136 -5.10 10.45 -12.91
CA GLU A 136 -4.22 11.46 -12.33
C GLU A 136 -4.67 12.85 -12.74
N ASN A 137 -4.68 13.76 -11.77
CA ASN A 137 -4.91 15.19 -11.95
C ASN A 137 -3.65 15.97 -11.59
N THR A 138 -3.33 17.01 -12.36
CA THR A 138 -2.14 17.83 -12.19
C THR A 138 -2.42 19.29 -11.81
N THR A 139 -3.67 19.66 -11.55
CA THR A 139 -4.10 21.07 -11.33
C THR A 139 -3.29 21.77 -10.25
N HIS A 140 -3.01 21.09 -9.13
CA HIS A 140 -2.24 21.62 -8.01
C HIS A 140 -0.80 21.06 -7.94
N ALA A 141 -0.33 20.49 -9.04
CA ALA A 141 1.00 19.91 -9.16
C ALA A 141 1.87 20.72 -10.14
N TRP A 142 3.20 20.59 -10.04
CA TRP A 142 4.16 21.31 -10.88
C TRP A 142 4.33 20.67 -12.27
N TYR A 143 3.24 20.58 -13.03
CA TYR A 143 3.18 20.00 -14.38
C TYR A 143 2.32 20.85 -15.34
N ASP A 144 2.78 20.99 -16.58
CA ASP A 144 2.07 21.65 -17.68
C ASP A 144 1.25 20.62 -18.49
N GLU A 145 0.24 20.06 -17.83
CA GLU A 145 -0.58 18.94 -18.34
C GLU A 145 -2.09 19.24 -18.32
N GLY A 146 -2.49 20.45 -17.92
CA GLY A 146 -3.89 20.86 -17.80
C GLY A 146 -4.53 20.43 -16.46
N ASN A 147 -5.86 20.49 -16.42
CA ASN A 147 -6.68 20.26 -15.22
C ASN A 147 -7.62 19.05 -15.33
N ALA A 148 -7.53 18.29 -16.42
CA ALA A 148 -8.36 17.12 -16.65
C ALA A 148 -7.85 15.92 -15.85
N ASP A 149 -8.77 15.02 -15.51
CA ASP A 149 -8.45 13.71 -14.96
C ASP A 149 -8.07 12.78 -16.11
N VAL A 150 -6.81 12.35 -16.14
CA VAL A 150 -6.27 11.57 -17.27
C VAL A 150 -5.91 10.16 -16.81
N HIS A 151 -6.29 9.16 -17.61
CA HIS A 151 -5.85 7.78 -17.37
C HIS A 151 -4.34 7.66 -17.67
N PRO A 152 -3.54 6.93 -16.87
CA PRO A 152 -2.08 6.86 -17.05
C PRO A 152 -1.59 6.45 -18.45
N PHE A 153 -2.29 5.56 -19.16
CA PHE A 153 -1.91 5.24 -20.56
C PHE A 153 -1.88 6.46 -21.50
N ASP A 154 -2.73 7.46 -21.23
CA ASP A 154 -2.95 8.60 -22.11
C ASP A 154 -2.31 9.89 -21.53
N ARG A 155 -1.67 9.79 -20.36
CA ARG A 155 -0.96 10.90 -19.71
C ARG A 155 0.44 11.09 -20.30
N THR A 156 0.86 12.34 -20.43
CA THR A 156 2.25 12.73 -20.78
C THR A 156 2.85 13.55 -19.65
N THR A 157 4.06 13.25 -19.20
CA THR A 157 4.67 13.97 -18.07
C THR A 157 5.45 15.21 -18.53
N LYS A 158 5.01 16.41 -18.16
CA LYS A 158 5.63 17.69 -18.54
C LYS A 158 5.90 18.57 -17.32
N PRO A 159 7.04 18.43 -16.64
CA PRO A 159 7.32 19.19 -15.42
C PRO A 159 7.49 20.69 -15.70
N THR A 160 7.05 21.54 -14.77
CA THR A 160 7.31 22.99 -14.82
C THR A 160 8.72 23.31 -14.30
N GLN A 161 9.41 24.27 -14.92
CA GLN A 161 10.78 24.65 -14.54
C GLN A 161 10.87 25.56 -13.31
N LYS A 162 9.84 26.36 -13.03
CA LYS A 162 9.82 27.32 -11.90
C LYS A 162 8.75 26.96 -10.91
N ASN A 163 9.16 26.33 -9.82
CA ASN A 163 8.25 25.81 -8.79
C ASN A 163 8.17 26.79 -7.63
N THR A 164 7.40 27.86 -7.83
CA THR A 164 7.00 28.74 -6.73
C THR A 164 5.95 28.01 -5.91
N LYS A 165 6.19 27.87 -4.60
CA LYS A 165 5.20 27.28 -3.68
C LYS A 165 4.03 28.25 -3.54
N ASP A 166 2.90 27.91 -4.17
CA ASP A 166 1.64 28.63 -4.03
C ASP A 166 0.54 27.64 -3.64
N PHE A 167 0.19 27.62 -2.36
CA PHE A 167 -0.83 26.71 -1.82
C PHE A 167 -2.24 26.94 -2.37
N LYS A 168 -2.47 28.03 -3.11
CA LYS A 168 -3.73 28.25 -3.85
C LYS A 168 -3.71 27.67 -5.26
N ASN A 169 -2.52 27.45 -5.83
CA ASN A 169 -2.29 26.92 -7.17
C ASN A 169 -1.40 25.67 -7.07
N ALA A 170 -0.25 25.63 -7.75
CA ALA A 170 0.64 24.47 -7.70
C ALA A 170 1.57 24.50 -6.46
N TYR A 171 1.54 23.42 -5.68
CA TYR A 171 2.31 23.31 -4.43
C TYR A 171 3.00 21.95 -4.21
N SER A 172 2.90 21.02 -5.16
CA SER A 172 3.46 19.68 -5.01
C SER A 172 4.07 19.14 -6.31
N TRP A 173 5.05 18.25 -6.17
CA TRP A 173 5.54 17.40 -7.27
C TRP A 173 4.75 16.09 -7.38
N SER A 174 3.92 15.75 -6.39
CA SER A 174 2.99 14.64 -6.52
C SER A 174 1.81 15.07 -7.38
N THR A 175 1.23 14.13 -8.10
CA THR A 175 -0.07 14.27 -8.77
C THR A 175 -1.20 13.89 -7.82
N ALA A 176 -2.42 14.29 -8.17
CA ALA A 176 -3.62 13.92 -7.46
C ALA A 176 -4.19 12.63 -8.08
N VAL A 177 -4.03 11.49 -7.41
CA VAL A 177 -4.58 10.21 -7.90
C VAL A 177 -6.02 10.03 -7.41
N LEU A 178 -6.92 9.61 -8.29
CA LEU A 178 -8.30 9.31 -7.94
C LEU A 178 -8.84 8.13 -8.74
N HIS A 179 -9.89 7.51 -8.20
CA HIS A 179 -10.73 6.57 -8.92
C HIS A 179 -11.87 7.34 -9.58
N GLN A 180 -12.17 7.04 -10.85
CA GLN A 180 -13.20 7.73 -11.63
C GLN A 180 -14.54 7.84 -10.88
N ASP A 181 -15.03 6.73 -10.30
CA ASP A 181 -16.33 6.72 -9.61
C ASP A 181 -16.26 7.01 -8.10
N PHE A 182 -15.18 6.63 -7.40
CA PHE A 182 -15.09 6.75 -5.94
C PHE A 182 -14.33 8.00 -5.45
N GLY A 183 -13.63 8.71 -6.35
CA GLY A 183 -12.81 9.87 -6.02
C GLY A 183 -11.50 9.49 -5.31
N ARG A 184 -11.15 10.23 -4.26
CA ARG A 184 -9.89 10.07 -3.52
C ARG A 184 -9.92 8.79 -2.67
N LEU A 185 -8.88 7.96 -2.80
CA LEU A 185 -8.75 6.69 -2.08
C LEU A 185 -7.44 6.65 -1.29
N GLU A 186 -7.49 6.12 -0.07
CA GLU A 186 -6.33 5.78 0.74
C GLU A 186 -5.76 4.40 0.35
N VAL A 187 -4.44 4.29 0.37
CA VAL A 187 -3.72 3.02 0.15
C VAL A 187 -2.80 2.70 1.31
N GLY A 188 -2.42 1.44 1.44
CA GLY A 188 -1.49 0.98 2.49
C GLY A 188 -2.01 -0.23 3.25
N PRO A 189 -1.34 -0.60 4.35
CA PRO A 189 -1.74 -1.75 5.13
C PRO A 189 -3.21 -1.69 5.57
N LEU A 190 -3.67 -0.54 6.10
CA LEU A 190 -5.09 -0.38 6.47
C LEU A 190 -6.03 -0.70 5.30
N ALA A 191 -5.79 -0.10 4.13
CA ALA A 191 -6.59 -0.35 2.94
C ALA A 191 -6.63 -1.84 2.53
N ARG A 192 -5.47 -2.51 2.56
CA ARG A 192 -5.37 -3.95 2.25
C ARG A 192 -6.16 -4.80 3.23
N GLN A 193 -6.10 -4.49 4.52
CA GLN A 193 -6.82 -5.23 5.54
C GLN A 193 -8.34 -5.01 5.43
N LEU A 194 -8.78 -3.77 5.16
CA LEU A 194 -10.20 -3.48 4.96
C LEU A 194 -10.76 -4.16 3.70
N VAL A 195 -9.97 -4.22 2.62
CA VAL A 195 -10.33 -4.98 1.41
C VAL A 195 -10.34 -6.49 1.66
N ALA A 196 -9.39 -7.03 2.46
CA ALA A 196 -9.32 -8.46 2.77
C ALA A 196 -10.56 -8.98 3.51
N GLY A 197 -11.19 -8.13 4.34
CA GLY A 197 -12.44 -8.42 5.05
C GLY A 197 -13.70 -8.47 4.15
N GLY A 198 -13.58 -8.14 2.86
CA GLY A 198 -14.67 -8.27 1.89
C GLY A 198 -14.84 -9.68 1.32
N GLN A 199 -16.08 -10.01 0.93
CA GLN A 199 -16.45 -11.27 0.27
C GLN A 199 -16.53 -11.17 -1.26
N HIS A 200 -16.13 -10.04 -1.86
CA HIS A 200 -16.19 -9.79 -3.30
C HIS A 200 -15.15 -10.55 -4.13
N GLY A 201 -14.19 -11.19 -3.47
CA GLY A 201 -13.13 -11.96 -4.11
C GLY A 201 -13.54 -13.40 -4.45
N GLU A 202 -12.60 -14.12 -5.04
CA GLU A 202 -12.72 -15.55 -5.30
C GLU A 202 -12.64 -16.36 -4.01
N SER A 203 -13.28 -17.54 -4.00
CA SER A 203 -13.37 -18.42 -2.82
C SER A 203 -12.04 -18.91 -2.23
N TRP A 204 -10.97 -18.89 -3.02
CA TRP A 204 -9.61 -19.29 -2.61
C TRP A 204 -8.73 -18.11 -2.20
N GLN A 205 -9.19 -16.87 -2.38
CA GLN A 205 -8.44 -15.68 -1.98
C GLN A 205 -8.46 -15.53 -0.47
N HIS A 206 -7.39 -14.97 0.08
CA HIS A 206 -7.25 -14.74 1.51
C HIS A 206 -8.38 -13.84 2.02
N TYR A 207 -9.02 -14.27 3.09
CA TYR A 207 -10.02 -13.52 3.85
C TYR A 207 -9.51 -13.28 5.26
N ASP A 208 -9.71 -12.07 5.74
CA ASP A 208 -9.34 -11.65 7.10
C ASP A 208 -10.25 -10.50 7.52
N GLY A 209 -11.15 -10.77 8.48
CA GLY A 209 -12.16 -9.82 8.95
C GLY A 209 -11.72 -8.95 10.13
N PHE A 210 -10.59 -9.25 10.77
CA PHE A 210 -10.27 -8.67 12.09
C PHE A 210 -10.17 -7.15 12.06
N ILE A 211 -9.39 -6.60 11.13
CA ILE A 211 -9.20 -5.15 11.04
C ILE A 211 -10.47 -4.43 10.56
N LEU A 212 -11.29 -5.09 9.73
CA LEU A 212 -12.58 -4.53 9.31
C LEU A 212 -13.56 -4.46 10.50
N ASP A 213 -13.61 -5.50 11.34
CA ASP A 213 -14.41 -5.48 12.57
C ASP A 213 -13.91 -4.40 13.55
N ALA A 214 -12.59 -4.32 13.77
CA ALA A 214 -11.99 -3.27 14.59
C ALA A 214 -12.27 -1.85 14.04
N PHE A 215 -12.20 -1.66 12.72
CA PHE A 215 -12.57 -0.40 12.07
C PHE A 215 -14.02 -0.01 12.39
N GLN A 216 -14.96 -0.95 12.27
CA GLN A 216 -16.37 -0.69 12.55
C GLN A 216 -16.63 -0.39 14.03
N LYS A 217 -16.01 -1.14 14.95
CA LYS A 217 -16.18 -0.92 16.40
C LYS A 217 -15.54 0.36 16.92
N MET A 218 -14.39 0.74 16.35
CA MET A 218 -13.67 1.96 16.74
C MET A 218 -14.21 3.22 16.05
N GLY A 219 -15.21 3.10 15.16
CA GLY A 219 -15.84 4.24 14.49
C GLY A 219 -15.06 4.78 13.28
N GLY A 220 -14.16 3.99 12.70
CA GLY A 220 -13.46 4.29 11.46
C GLY A 220 -11.94 4.25 11.57
N ALA A 221 -11.28 4.90 10.60
CA ALA A 221 -9.83 4.96 10.56
C ALA A 221 -9.28 5.95 11.59
N SER A 222 -8.08 5.63 12.07
CA SER A 222 -7.29 6.49 12.95
C SER A 222 -5.81 6.19 12.75
N ILE A 223 -4.94 7.00 13.35
CA ILE A 223 -3.51 6.69 13.40
C ILE A 223 -3.29 5.34 14.07
N HIS A 224 -4.05 5.07 15.14
CA HIS A 224 -3.96 3.83 15.89
C HIS A 224 -4.24 2.61 15.01
N LEU A 225 -5.38 2.63 14.32
CA LEU A 225 -5.80 1.50 13.50
C LEU A 225 -4.92 1.29 12.27
N ARG A 226 -4.35 2.36 11.67
CA ARG A 226 -3.36 2.21 10.59
C ARG A 226 -2.13 1.44 11.02
N GLN A 227 -1.65 1.71 12.23
CA GLN A 227 -0.49 1.03 12.77
C GLN A 227 -0.81 -0.40 13.18
N LEU A 228 -1.97 -0.67 13.79
CA LEU A 228 -2.44 -2.04 14.05
C LEU A 228 -2.53 -2.84 12.75
N ALA A 229 -3.12 -2.28 11.69
CA ALA A 229 -3.22 -2.95 10.39
C ALA A 229 -1.85 -3.26 9.78
N ARG A 230 -0.87 -2.36 9.92
CA ARG A 230 0.51 -2.54 9.45
C ARG A 230 1.21 -3.71 10.12
N VAL A 231 1.07 -3.83 11.43
CA VAL A 231 1.75 -4.88 12.20
C VAL A 231 1.01 -6.21 12.11
N HIS A 232 -0.32 -6.18 12.05
CA HIS A 232 -1.14 -7.37 11.81
C HIS A 232 -0.80 -8.04 10.47
N GLU A 233 -0.51 -7.23 9.44
CA GLU A 233 -0.06 -7.73 8.13
C GLU A 233 1.25 -8.54 8.18
N ILE A 234 2.12 -8.34 9.18
CA ILE A 234 3.36 -9.11 9.30
C ILE A 234 3.06 -10.60 9.51
N VAL A 235 2.01 -10.93 10.26
CA VAL A 235 1.61 -12.32 10.56
C VAL A 235 1.24 -13.07 9.28
N LYS A 236 0.37 -12.48 8.45
CA LYS A 236 0.00 -13.12 7.17
C LYS A 236 1.17 -13.19 6.19
N LEU A 237 2.03 -12.18 6.16
CA LEU A 237 3.23 -12.18 5.31
C LEU A 237 4.24 -13.24 5.74
N TYR A 238 4.39 -13.45 7.05
CA TYR A 238 5.19 -14.55 7.60
C TYR A 238 4.68 -15.90 7.08
N ARG A 239 3.38 -16.16 7.19
CA ARG A 239 2.76 -17.41 6.71
C ARG A 239 2.94 -17.60 5.21
N GLN A 240 2.83 -16.54 4.42
CA GLN A 240 3.04 -16.63 2.98
C GLN A 240 4.51 -16.87 2.63
N ALA A 241 5.46 -16.24 3.33
CA ALA A 241 6.88 -16.52 3.17
C ALA A 241 7.21 -17.98 3.55
N GLU A 242 6.67 -18.46 4.66
CA GLU A 242 6.78 -19.84 5.12
C GLU A 242 6.25 -20.81 4.06
N ARG A 243 5.03 -20.58 3.55
CA ARG A 243 4.41 -21.38 2.48
C ARG A 243 5.27 -21.43 1.24
N CYS A 244 5.70 -20.27 0.73
CA CYS A 244 6.56 -20.17 -0.45
C CYS A 244 7.88 -20.94 -0.27
N LEU A 245 8.50 -20.90 0.91
CA LEU A 245 9.72 -21.64 1.20
C LEU A 245 9.48 -23.15 1.34
N ARG A 246 8.32 -23.58 1.84
CA ARG A 246 7.93 -25.00 1.94
C ARG A 246 7.65 -25.61 0.56
N GLU A 247 6.98 -24.87 -0.30
CA GLU A 247 6.56 -25.30 -1.63
C GLU A 247 7.64 -25.11 -2.71
N PHE A 248 8.77 -24.47 -2.38
CA PHE A 248 9.81 -24.15 -3.35
C PHE A 248 10.45 -25.39 -3.97
N VAL A 249 10.44 -25.47 -5.31
CA VAL A 249 11.08 -26.54 -6.08
C VAL A 249 12.36 -26.01 -6.74
N LEU A 250 13.52 -26.49 -6.28
CA LEU A 250 14.85 -25.96 -6.65
C LEU A 250 15.16 -25.93 -8.16
N ASN A 251 14.57 -26.83 -8.94
CA ASN A 251 14.90 -27.00 -10.36
C ASN A 251 13.77 -26.57 -11.30
N ASP A 252 12.73 -25.91 -10.78
CA ASP A 252 11.67 -25.39 -11.62
C ASP A 252 12.19 -24.25 -12.53
N PRO A 253 11.57 -24.06 -13.72
CA PRO A 253 11.92 -22.96 -14.60
C PRO A 253 11.77 -21.61 -13.89
N TRP A 254 12.88 -20.92 -13.67
CA TRP A 254 12.94 -19.61 -13.02
C TRP A 254 13.03 -18.44 -14.02
N TYR A 255 13.19 -18.76 -15.31
CA TYR A 255 13.24 -17.81 -16.40
C TYR A 255 12.65 -18.42 -17.68
N ILE A 256 11.70 -17.71 -18.28
CA ILE A 256 11.12 -18.03 -19.58
C ILE A 256 11.35 -16.82 -20.48
N LYS A 257 12.18 -16.97 -21.52
CA LYS A 257 12.50 -15.87 -22.43
C LYS A 257 11.22 -15.32 -23.07
N PRO A 258 10.85 -14.06 -22.80
CA PRO A 258 9.65 -13.48 -23.40
C PRO A 258 9.87 -13.19 -24.88
N LYS A 259 8.77 -13.07 -25.62
CA LYS A 259 8.78 -12.53 -26.98
C LYS A 259 8.37 -11.07 -26.90
N GLU A 260 9.23 -10.18 -27.40
CA GLU A 260 8.91 -8.75 -27.52
C GLU A 260 7.73 -8.57 -28.48
N LYS A 261 6.80 -7.71 -28.07
CA LYS A 261 5.62 -7.34 -28.84
C LYS A 261 5.28 -5.90 -28.53
N ASP A 262 4.84 -5.18 -29.56
CA ASP A 262 4.19 -3.89 -29.38
C ASP A 262 2.84 -4.07 -28.69
N GLY A 263 2.41 -3.04 -27.97
CA GLY A 263 1.14 -3.03 -27.25
C GLY A 263 1.22 -2.34 -25.89
N ARG A 264 0.06 -2.28 -25.23
CA ARG A 264 -0.09 -1.73 -23.89
C ARG A 264 0.01 -2.84 -22.84
N GLY A 265 0.74 -2.56 -21.78
CA GLY A 265 0.92 -3.44 -20.63
C GLY A 265 0.62 -2.70 -19.33
N TRP A 266 0.15 -3.47 -18.35
CA TRP A 266 -0.17 -2.97 -17.03
C TRP A 266 0.33 -3.94 -15.99
N GLY A 267 0.98 -3.42 -14.95
CA GLY A 267 1.51 -4.22 -13.85
C GLY A 267 1.25 -3.51 -12.54
N ALA A 268 0.65 -4.23 -11.58
CA ALA A 268 0.39 -3.71 -10.25
C ALA A 268 0.88 -4.68 -9.17
N THR A 269 1.20 -4.12 -8.02
CA THR A 269 1.50 -4.84 -6.79
C THR A 269 1.21 -3.94 -5.59
N GLU A 270 1.40 -4.48 -4.40
CA GLU A 270 1.38 -3.72 -3.16
C GLU A 270 2.80 -3.58 -2.65
N ALA A 271 3.31 -2.35 -2.60
CA ALA A 271 4.47 -2.01 -1.80
C ALA A 271 4.08 -1.97 -0.32
N SER A 272 5.04 -1.94 0.58
CA SER A 272 4.78 -1.83 2.04
C SER A 272 3.84 -0.66 2.38
N ARG A 273 3.93 0.43 1.61
CA ARG A 273 3.17 1.68 1.77
C ARG A 273 1.81 1.70 1.08
N GLY A 274 1.51 0.71 0.23
CA GLY A 274 0.26 0.67 -0.53
C GLY A 274 0.42 0.32 -2.00
N SER A 275 -0.62 0.64 -2.75
CA SER A 275 -0.82 0.29 -4.15
C SER A 275 0.19 0.96 -5.08
N LEU A 276 1.00 0.14 -5.76
CA LEU A 276 1.97 0.54 -6.78
C LEU A 276 1.55 0.00 -8.13
N CYS A 277 1.61 0.85 -9.15
CA CYS A 277 1.18 0.45 -10.47
C CYS A 277 1.94 1.16 -11.60
N HIS A 278 2.20 0.40 -12.67
CA HIS A 278 2.95 0.80 -13.85
C HIS A 278 2.10 0.54 -15.11
N TRP A 279 2.05 1.53 -15.99
CA TRP A 279 1.43 1.46 -17.32
C TRP A 279 2.51 1.68 -18.37
N ILE A 280 2.61 0.77 -19.34
CA ILE A 280 3.60 0.82 -20.41
C ILE A 280 2.90 0.73 -21.78
N ASP A 281 3.33 1.55 -22.73
CA ASP A 281 2.96 1.46 -24.13
C ASP A 281 4.23 1.24 -24.96
N ILE A 282 4.28 0.16 -25.74
CA ILE A 282 5.42 -0.23 -26.58
C ILE A 282 5.02 -0.10 -28.05
N GLU A 283 5.84 0.64 -28.81
CA GLU A 283 5.68 0.82 -30.26
C GLU A 283 7.04 0.71 -30.96
N GLY A 284 7.13 -0.10 -32.01
CA GLY A 284 8.36 -0.36 -32.75
C GLY A 284 9.47 -0.97 -31.89
N GLY A 285 9.11 -1.81 -30.91
CA GLY A 285 10.05 -2.40 -29.96
C GLY A 285 10.66 -1.41 -28.96
N LYS A 286 10.09 -0.20 -28.82
CA LYS A 286 10.55 0.84 -27.89
C LYS A 286 9.43 1.25 -26.95
N ILE A 287 9.80 1.72 -25.76
CA ILE A 287 8.86 2.34 -24.83
C ILE A 287 8.41 3.68 -25.43
N LYS A 288 7.14 3.76 -25.82
CA LYS A 288 6.47 4.97 -26.29
C LYS A 288 6.01 5.84 -25.13
N ASN A 289 5.38 5.23 -24.13
CA ASN A 289 4.93 5.88 -22.90
C ASN A 289 5.13 4.94 -21.71
N TYR A 290 5.45 5.50 -20.55
CA TYR A 290 5.56 4.76 -19.30
C TYR A 290 5.13 5.66 -18.15
N GLN A 291 4.06 5.28 -17.45
CA GLN A 291 3.55 6.02 -16.30
C GLN A 291 3.56 5.13 -15.06
N VAL A 292 3.86 5.74 -13.92
CA VAL A 292 3.92 5.07 -12.62
C VAL A 292 3.07 5.85 -11.64
N ILE A 293 2.15 5.14 -10.98
CA ILE A 293 1.49 5.62 -9.78
C ILE A 293 2.03 4.81 -8.61
N ALA A 294 2.84 5.46 -7.78
CA ALA A 294 3.35 4.84 -6.56
C ALA A 294 2.37 4.98 -5.40
N ALA A 295 2.56 4.13 -4.38
CA ALA A 295 1.73 4.13 -3.17
C ALA A 295 1.63 5.51 -2.52
N THR A 296 2.77 6.19 -2.38
CA THR A 296 2.78 7.51 -1.74
C THR A 296 2.07 8.57 -2.59
N THR A 297 2.05 8.45 -3.93
CA THR A 297 1.33 9.38 -4.81
C THR A 297 -0.18 9.41 -4.51
N TRP A 298 -0.78 8.26 -4.16
CA TRP A 298 -2.17 8.21 -3.69
C TRP A 298 -2.36 9.01 -2.39
N ASN A 299 -1.50 8.75 -1.40
CA ASN A 299 -1.70 9.26 -0.05
C ASN A 299 -1.31 10.74 0.12
N VAL A 300 -0.26 11.20 -0.55
CA VAL A 300 0.28 12.58 -0.41
C VAL A 300 -0.07 13.51 -1.56
N GLY A 301 -0.79 13.01 -2.57
CA GLY A 301 -1.22 13.81 -3.70
C GLY A 301 -1.92 15.10 -3.25
N PRO A 302 -1.67 16.23 -3.93
CA PRO A 302 -2.34 17.50 -3.63
C PRO A 302 -3.84 17.39 -3.92
N ARG A 303 -4.54 18.51 -3.80
CA ARG A 303 -5.93 18.63 -4.26
C ARG A 303 -6.04 18.34 -5.76
N ASP A 304 -7.17 17.76 -6.14
CA ASP A 304 -7.57 17.63 -7.55
C ASP A 304 -8.20 18.93 -8.09
N SER A 305 -8.69 18.90 -9.32
CA SER A 305 -9.33 20.05 -9.98
C SER A 305 -10.62 20.52 -9.31
N GLU A 306 -11.27 19.66 -8.51
CA GLU A 306 -12.45 19.99 -7.72
C GLU A 306 -12.09 20.53 -6.32
N GLY A 307 -10.79 20.58 -6.00
CA GLY A 307 -10.30 21.06 -4.71
C GLY A 307 -10.40 20.03 -3.58
N VAL A 308 -10.67 18.75 -3.90
CA VAL A 308 -10.84 17.68 -2.90
C VAL A 308 -9.47 17.28 -2.35
N ARG A 309 -9.36 17.16 -1.03
CA ARG A 309 -8.11 16.82 -0.33
C ARG A 309 -7.67 15.38 -0.60
N GLY A 310 -6.37 15.16 -0.65
CA GLY A 310 -5.79 13.82 -0.59
C GLY A 310 -5.94 13.14 0.78
N PRO A 311 -5.67 11.84 0.90
CA PRO A 311 -5.77 11.07 2.14
C PRO A 311 -5.04 11.71 3.33
N ILE A 312 -3.79 12.14 3.14
CA ILE A 312 -3.02 12.76 4.23
C ILE A 312 -3.53 14.16 4.59
N GLU A 313 -3.94 14.95 3.59
CA GLU A 313 -4.47 16.30 3.83
C GLU A 313 -5.80 16.24 4.59
N GLU A 314 -6.66 15.27 4.26
CA GLU A 314 -7.92 15.06 4.96
C GLU A 314 -7.68 14.50 6.37
N ALA A 315 -6.72 13.58 6.54
CA ALA A 315 -6.37 13.04 7.86
C ALA A 315 -5.83 14.10 8.83
N LEU A 316 -5.24 15.19 8.31
CA LEU A 316 -4.78 16.30 9.14
C LEU A 316 -5.93 17.15 9.69
N ILE A 317 -7.11 17.12 9.06
CA ILE A 317 -8.26 17.90 9.51
C ILE A 317 -8.73 17.40 10.88
N GLY A 318 -8.90 18.35 11.82
CA GLY A 318 -9.30 18.04 13.19
C GLY A 318 -8.20 17.48 14.08
N THR A 319 -6.95 17.38 13.60
CA THR A 319 -5.80 16.97 14.42
C THR A 319 -5.61 17.94 15.58
N PRO A 320 -5.60 17.48 16.85
CA PRO A 320 -5.31 18.33 17.99
C PRO A 320 -3.86 18.81 17.94
N ILE A 321 -3.60 20.02 18.41
CA ILE A 321 -2.26 20.59 18.51
C ILE A 321 -2.10 21.14 19.91
N GLU A 322 -1.34 20.42 20.75
CA GLU A 322 -1.08 20.84 22.14
C GLU A 322 -0.05 21.99 22.19
N ASP A 323 1.11 21.84 21.52
CA ASP A 323 2.10 22.91 21.35
C ASP A 323 2.33 23.23 19.87
N SER A 324 1.84 24.39 19.43
CA SER A 324 2.06 24.90 18.07
C SER A 324 3.52 25.06 17.65
N ARG A 325 4.46 25.14 18.61
CA ARG A 325 5.90 25.21 18.33
C ARG A 325 6.54 23.83 18.13
N ASP A 326 5.86 22.78 18.59
CA ASP A 326 6.25 21.38 18.40
C ASP A 326 5.00 20.52 18.09
N PRO A 327 4.42 20.65 16.89
CA PRO A 327 3.16 20.00 16.53
C PRO A 327 3.38 18.52 16.21
N VAL A 328 3.73 17.73 17.22
CA VAL A 328 4.06 16.30 17.12
C VAL A 328 2.90 15.51 16.50
N GLU A 329 1.66 15.92 16.73
CA GLU A 329 0.45 15.28 16.24
C GLU A 329 0.34 15.31 14.71
N VAL A 330 0.78 16.40 14.07
CA VAL A 330 0.95 16.48 12.60
C VAL A 330 1.94 15.42 12.14
N GLY A 331 3.02 15.25 12.91
CA GLY A 331 4.01 14.22 12.72
C GLY A 331 3.46 12.80 12.90
N HIS A 332 2.52 12.58 13.82
CA HIS A 332 1.85 11.29 14.01
C HIS A 332 1.00 10.94 12.78
N VAL A 333 0.19 11.88 12.29
CA VAL A 333 -0.60 11.69 11.06
C VAL A 333 0.33 11.33 9.91
N ALA A 334 1.35 12.14 9.62
CA ALA A 334 2.22 11.93 8.48
C ALA A 334 2.98 10.60 8.53
N ARG A 335 3.47 10.21 9.72
CA ARG A 335 4.18 8.93 9.92
C ARG A 335 3.24 7.73 9.87
N SER A 336 1.97 7.88 10.21
CA SER A 336 0.99 6.79 10.16
C SER A 336 0.77 6.24 8.74
N PHE A 337 0.98 7.07 7.71
CA PHE A 337 0.93 6.67 6.29
C PHE A 337 2.24 6.04 5.78
N ASP A 338 3.35 6.14 6.54
CA ASP A 338 4.70 5.72 6.11
C ASP A 338 5.02 6.26 4.71
N SER A 339 4.93 7.58 4.48
CA SER A 339 5.10 8.15 3.14
C SER A 339 6.58 8.17 2.70
N CYS A 340 6.87 7.74 1.45
CA CYS A 340 8.21 7.85 0.84
C CYS A 340 8.20 8.85 -0.32
N LEU A 341 8.75 10.04 -0.09
CA LEU A 341 8.76 11.11 -1.10
C LEU A 341 9.64 10.80 -2.31
N VAL A 342 10.70 10.00 -2.16
CA VAL A 342 11.52 9.51 -3.29
C VAL A 342 10.72 8.55 -4.18
N CYS A 343 9.77 7.82 -3.61
CA CYS A 343 8.84 7.00 -4.38
C CYS A 343 7.73 7.81 -5.06
N THR A 344 7.57 9.09 -4.74
CA THR A 344 6.44 9.91 -5.24
C THR A 344 6.80 10.68 -6.51
N VAL A 345 8.07 11.07 -6.64
CA VAL A 345 8.55 11.92 -7.74
C VAL A 345 9.68 11.21 -8.47
N HIS A 346 9.46 10.93 -9.76
CA HIS A 346 10.41 10.23 -10.61
C HIS A 346 10.75 11.11 -11.83
N ALA A 347 11.54 12.16 -11.63
CA ALA A 347 11.96 13.05 -12.71
C ALA A 347 13.47 12.91 -12.98
N HIS A 348 13.84 12.59 -14.22
CA HIS A 348 15.23 12.54 -14.68
C HIS A 348 15.31 13.10 -16.10
N ASP A 349 16.11 14.16 -16.30
CA ASP A 349 16.40 14.69 -17.63
C ASP A 349 17.60 13.95 -18.24
N ALA A 350 17.31 12.88 -18.97
CA ALA A 350 18.33 12.10 -19.67
C ALA A 350 18.94 12.82 -20.89
N LYS A 351 18.33 13.89 -21.41
CA LYS A 351 18.82 14.61 -22.60
C LYS A 351 19.92 15.60 -22.24
N THR A 352 19.73 16.33 -21.14
CA THR A 352 20.69 17.35 -20.69
C THR A 352 21.61 16.85 -19.60
N GLY A 353 21.19 15.82 -18.83
CA GLY A 353 21.87 15.39 -17.62
C GLY A 353 21.74 16.37 -16.45
N GLU A 354 20.88 17.38 -16.57
CA GLU A 354 20.72 18.42 -15.57
C GLU A 354 19.94 17.91 -14.35
N GLU A 355 20.46 18.18 -13.15
CA GLU A 355 19.82 17.83 -11.88
C GLU A 355 18.61 18.75 -11.64
N LEU A 356 17.41 18.26 -11.93
CA LEU A 356 16.16 19.05 -11.82
C LEU A 356 15.81 19.46 -10.37
N ALA A 357 16.15 18.62 -9.39
CA ALA A 357 16.00 18.89 -7.96
C ALA A 357 16.79 17.88 -7.12
N ARG A 358 17.33 18.33 -5.97
CA ARG A 358 17.98 17.46 -4.97
C ARG A 358 17.27 17.57 -3.63
N PHE A 359 16.76 16.45 -3.16
CA PHE A 359 16.15 16.32 -1.84
C PHE A 359 17.19 15.71 -0.88
N ARG A 360 17.51 16.41 0.21
CA ARG A 360 18.21 15.80 1.34
C ARG A 360 17.15 15.35 2.33
N THR A 361 17.11 14.07 2.64
CA THR A 361 16.44 13.58 3.84
C THR A 361 17.30 14.01 5.03
N ALA A 362 16.70 14.75 5.97
CA ALA A 362 17.37 15.17 7.20
C ALA A 362 17.75 13.96 8.06
#